data_AF-A0A2N2E792-F1
#
_entry.id   AF-A0A2N2E792-F1
#
_cell.length_a   1.000
_cell.length_b   1.000
_cell.length_c   1.000
_cell.angle_alpha   90.00
_cell.angle_beta   90.00
_cell.angle_gamma   90.00
#
_symmetry.space_group_name_H-M   'P 1'
#
loop_
_entity.id
_entity.type
_entity.pdbx_description
1 polymer ?
#
loop_
_entity_poly.entity_id
_entity_poly.type
_entity_poly.pdbx_seq_one_letter_code
_entity_poly.pdbx_strand_id
1 'polypeptide(L)'
;MSNPYRCLAATTIIYISISWLSVQAHSIWGNKDEFIIALIILCMTSIIIIYKYAPVDSLSKPIVSTSFRKKLKIASIATVVFLSLLALFFNSSYIGASITAGIFAQSVTLLPFLNRK
;
A
#
# COMPACT_ATOMS: atom_id res chain seq x y z
N MET A 1 18.32 -3.31 -10.82
CA MET A 1 18.34 -4.76 -10.54
C MET A 1 17.19 -5.43 -11.30
N SER A 2 17.44 -6.16 -12.38
CA SER A 2 16.36 -6.65 -13.26
C SER A 2 16.34 -8.17 -13.35
N ASN A 3 16.03 -8.85 -12.24
CA ASN A 3 15.55 -10.23 -12.32
C ASN A 3 14.16 -10.34 -11.67
N PRO A 4 13.09 -10.58 -12.45
CA PRO A 4 11.71 -10.53 -11.96
C PRO A 4 11.45 -11.41 -10.74
N TYR A 5 12.04 -12.60 -10.71
CA TYR A 5 11.87 -13.55 -9.60
C TYR A 5 12.49 -13.08 -8.28
N ARG A 6 13.60 -12.31 -8.33
CA ARG A 6 14.23 -11.75 -7.12
C ARG A 6 13.37 -10.63 -6.53
N CYS A 7 12.78 -9.81 -7.39
CA CYS A 7 11.86 -8.76 -6.96
C CYS A 7 10.61 -9.38 -6.31
N LEU A 8 10.02 -10.39 -6.95
CA LEU A 8 8.87 -11.11 -6.41
C LEU A 8 9.18 -11.76 -5.06
N ALA A 9 10.30 -12.49 -4.95
CA ALA A 9 10.67 -13.14 -3.69
C ALA A 9 10.92 -12.11 -2.57
N ALA A 10 11.63 -11.02 -2.87
CA ALA A 10 11.92 -9.98 -1.90
C ALA A 10 10.64 -9.29 -1.41
N THR A 11 9.72 -8.93 -2.32
CA THR A 11 8.45 -8.30 -1.92
C THR A 11 7.59 -9.26 -1.14
N THR A 12 7.49 -10.53 -1.53
CA THR A 12 6.74 -11.56 -0.77
C THR A 12 7.25 -11.66 0.66
N ILE A 13 8.57 -11.74 0.88
CA ILE A 13 9.14 -11.82 2.22
C ILE A 13 8.78 -10.56 3.03
N ILE A 14 8.98 -9.37 2.46
CA ILE A 14 8.68 -8.09 3.11
C ILE A 14 7.20 -8.00 3.51
N TYR A 15 6.28 -8.32 2.60
CA TYR A 15 4.85 -8.24 2.87
C TYR A 15 4.38 -9.28 3.90
N ILE A 16 4.96 -10.47 3.92
CA ILE A 16 4.67 -11.47 4.96
C ILE A 16 5.12 -10.96 6.33
N SER A 17 6.33 -10.41 6.42
CA SER A 17 6.85 -9.84 7.67
C SER A 17 5.98 -8.69 8.18
N ILE A 18 5.57 -7.77 7.29
CA ILE A 18 4.68 -6.65 7.63
C ILE A 18 3.31 -7.16 8.09
N SER A 19 2.76 -8.18 7.42
CA SER A 19 1.49 -8.78 7.80
C SER A 19 1.57 -9.39 9.19
N TRP A 20 2.62 -10.15 9.49
CA TRP A 20 2.84 -10.71 10.83
C TRP A 20 2.91 -9.62 11.92
N LEU A 21 3.66 -8.53 11.67
CA LEU A 21 3.73 -7.40 12.60
C LEU A 21 2.36 -6.74 12.82
N SER A 22 1.54 -6.65 11.77
CA SER A 22 0.20 -6.06 11.86
C SER A 22 -0.76 -6.88 12.74
N VAL A 23 -0.62 -8.22 12.71
CA VAL A 23 -1.39 -9.13 13.58
C VAL A 23 -1.02 -8.93 15.04
N GLN A 24 0.29 -8.81 15.32
CA GLN A 24 0.77 -8.54 16.66
C GLN A 24 0.36 -7.16 17.17
N ALA A 25 0.37 -6.13 16.30
CA ALA A 25 -0.14 -4.82 16.66
C ALA A 25 -1.65 -4.87 16.99
N HIS A 26 -2.44 -5.63 16.22
CA HIS A 26 -3.86 -5.82 16.48
C HIS A 26 -4.12 -6.55 17.81
N SER A 27 -3.32 -7.55 18.17
CA SER A 27 -3.51 -8.29 19.43
C SER A 27 -3.15 -7.47 20.67
N ILE A 28 -2.26 -6.49 20.54
CA ILE A 28 -1.88 -5.57 21.62
C ILE A 28 -2.92 -4.44 21.79
N TRP A 29 -3.61 -4.05 20.72
CA TRP A 29 -4.64 -3.02 20.78
C TRP A 29 -5.91 -3.52 21.50
N GLY A 30 -6.03 -3.18 22.78
CA GLY A 30 -7.13 -3.62 23.63
C GLY A 30 -8.49 -2.96 23.31
N ASN A 31 -8.51 -1.83 22.60
CA ASN A 31 -9.74 -1.10 22.26
C ASN A 31 -10.01 -1.14 20.75
N LYS A 32 -11.17 -1.69 20.38
CA LYS A 32 -11.57 -1.88 18.96
C LYS A 32 -11.82 -0.56 18.25
N ASP A 33 -12.36 0.44 18.95
CA ASP A 33 -12.73 1.72 18.33
C ASP A 33 -11.48 2.53 17.95
N GLU A 34 -10.48 2.58 18.84
CA GLU A 34 -9.19 3.21 18.57
C GLU A 34 -8.47 2.55 17.40
N PHE A 35 -8.53 1.23 17.31
CA PHE A 35 -7.94 0.47 16.20
C PHE A 35 -8.60 0.80 14.86
N ILE A 36 -9.94 0.87 14.81
CA ILE A 36 -10.68 1.24 13.60
C ILE A 36 -10.32 2.67 13.16
N ILE A 37 -10.21 3.62 14.10
CA ILE A 37 -9.79 4.98 13.81
C ILE A 37 -8.38 5.00 13.21
N ALA A 38 -7.44 4.24 13.79
CA ALA A 38 -6.08 4.12 13.28
C ALA A 38 -6.04 3.54 11.85
N LEU A 39 -6.86 2.52 11.56
CA LEU A 39 -6.99 1.96 10.21
C LEU A 39 -7.48 3.00 9.20
N ILE A 40 -8.50 3.77 9.55
CA ILE A 40 -9.04 4.83 8.67
C ILE A 40 -7.96 5.86 8.37
N ILE A 41 -7.21 6.30 9.38
CA ILE A 41 -6.11 7.26 9.20
C ILE A 41 -5.03 6.70 8.26
N LEU A 42 -4.63 5.44 8.43
CA LEU A 42 -3.65 4.78 7.56
C LEU A 42 -4.14 4.64 6.10
N CYS A 43 -5.41 4.29 5.90
CA CYS A 43 -6.00 4.24 4.56
C CYS A 43 -6.04 5.64 3.91
N MET A 44 -6.46 6.67 4.65
CA MET A 44 -6.52 8.04 4.13
C MET A 44 -5.15 8.59 3.78
N THR A 45 -4.15 8.38 4.63
CA THR A 45 -2.76 8.78 4.35
C THR A 45 -2.20 8.05 3.13
N SER A 46 -2.48 6.76 2.97
CA SER A 46 -2.10 5.97 1.79
C SER A 46 -2.68 6.55 0.50
N ILE A 47 -3.97 6.86 0.48
CA ILE A 47 -4.66 7.47 -0.67
C ILE A 47 -4.02 8.82 -1.03
N ILE A 48 -3.72 9.67 -0.05
CA ILE A 48 -3.07 10.97 -0.26
C ILE A 48 -1.68 10.79 -0.91
N ILE A 49 -0.88 9.85 -0.39
CA ILE A 49 0.45 9.55 -0.93
C ILE A 49 0.34 9.10 -2.39
N ILE A 50 -0.55 8.15 -2.70
CA ILE A 50 -0.73 7.65 -4.06
C ILE A 50 -1.23 8.76 -4.98
N TYR A 51 -2.19 9.57 -4.55
CA TYR A 51 -2.71 10.68 -5.35
C TYR A 51 -1.60 11.68 -5.74
N LYS A 52 -0.67 11.97 -4.83
CA LYS A 52 0.41 12.94 -5.04
C LYS A 52 1.59 12.37 -5.81
N TYR A 53 2.00 11.13 -5.51
CA TYR A 53 3.26 10.56 -6.00
C TYR A 53 3.09 9.54 -7.14
N ALA A 54 1.88 9.06 -7.43
CA ALA A 54 1.62 8.19 -8.58
C ALA A 54 1.20 8.98 -9.85
N PRO A 55 1.60 8.52 -11.05
CA PRO A 55 2.46 7.37 -11.31
C PRO A 55 3.95 7.74 -11.25
N VAL A 56 4.76 6.82 -10.74
CA VAL A 56 6.21 6.95 -10.70
C VAL A 56 6.80 6.65 -12.07
N ASP A 57 7.52 7.61 -12.66
CA ASP A 57 8.30 7.38 -13.87
C ASP A 57 9.64 6.71 -13.56
N SER A 58 9.96 5.61 -14.24
CA SER A 58 11.29 4.99 -14.19
C SER A 58 12.21 5.51 -15.31
N LEU A 59 13.53 5.63 -15.09
CA LEU A 59 14.47 6.01 -16.17
C LEU A 59 14.58 4.89 -17.22
N SER A 60 14.50 3.64 -16.77
CA SER A 60 14.57 2.46 -17.62
C SER A 60 13.35 2.28 -18.53
N LYS A 61 12.21 2.89 -18.19
CA LYS A 61 10.97 2.84 -18.97
C LYS A 61 10.15 4.11 -18.73
N PRO A 62 10.47 5.22 -19.41
CA PRO A 62 9.73 6.47 -19.26
C PRO A 62 8.33 6.33 -19.84
N ILE A 63 7.32 6.86 -19.12
CA ILE A 63 5.94 6.87 -19.62
C ILE A 63 5.77 8.07 -20.56
N VAL A 64 5.91 7.80 -21.85
CA VAL A 64 5.87 8.82 -22.91
C VAL A 64 4.44 9.27 -23.24
N SER A 65 3.46 8.36 -23.10
CA SER A 65 2.06 8.66 -23.45
C SER A 65 1.26 9.17 -22.25
N THR A 66 0.68 10.36 -22.41
CA THR A 66 -0.15 11.03 -21.39
C THR A 66 -1.44 10.27 -21.09
N SER A 67 -2.03 9.61 -22.10
CA SER A 67 -3.22 8.75 -21.96
C SER A 67 -2.94 7.51 -21.11
N PHE A 68 -1.79 6.86 -21.31
CA PHE A 68 -1.36 5.70 -20.52
C PHE A 68 -1.04 6.09 -19.08
N ARG A 69 -0.37 7.23 -18.88
CA ARG A 69 -0.11 7.80 -17.54
C ARG A 69 -1.39 8.00 -16.74
N LYS A 70 -2.44 8.57 -17.36
CA LYS A 70 -3.75 8.73 -16.71
C LYS A 70 -4.39 7.39 -16.36
N LYS A 71 -4.37 6.42 -17.28
CA LYS A 71 -4.90 5.07 -17.03
C LYS A 71 -4.20 4.38 -15.86
N LEU A 72 -2.87 4.46 -15.78
CA LEU A 72 -2.10 3.92 -14.65
C LEU A 72 -2.46 4.60 -13.32
N LYS A 73 -2.56 5.93 -13.31
CA LYS A 73 -2.95 6.66 -12.10
C LYS A 73 -4.34 6.24 -11.61
N ILE A 74 -5.30 6.14 -12.53
CA ILE A 74 -6.67 5.70 -12.22
C ILE A 74 -6.65 4.26 -11.70
N ALA A 75 -5.91 3.36 -12.35
CA ALA A 75 -5.79 1.97 -11.92
C ALA A 75 -5.21 1.87 -10.50
N SER A 76 -4.12 2.59 -10.20
CA SER A 76 -3.52 2.57 -8.85
C SER A 76 -4.44 3.13 -7.77
N ILE A 77 -5.17 4.22 -8.06
CA ILE A 77 -6.15 4.77 -7.12
C ILE A 77 -7.30 3.79 -6.93
N ALA A 78 -7.84 3.23 -8.00
CA ALA A 78 -8.95 2.27 -7.95
C ALA A 78 -8.59 1.02 -7.13
N THR A 79 -7.38 0.47 -7.31
CA THR A 79 -6.93 -0.70 -6.53
C THR A 79 -6.82 -0.38 -5.05
N VAL A 80 -6.30 0.79 -4.68
CA VAL A 80 -6.15 1.16 -3.27
C VAL A 80 -7.47 1.49 -2.61
N VAL A 81 -8.39 2.15 -3.31
CA VAL A 81 -9.75 2.38 -2.83
C VAL A 81 -10.47 1.05 -2.61
N PHE A 82 -10.39 0.12 -3.58
CA PHE A 82 -10.98 -1.21 -3.46
C PHE A 82 -10.42 -1.99 -2.25
N LEU A 83 -9.10 -2.05 -2.10
CA LEU A 83 -8.47 -2.73 -0.97
C LEU A 83 -8.78 -2.05 0.37
N SER A 84 -8.91 -0.72 0.40
CA SER A 84 -9.28 0.01 1.61
C SER A 84 -10.71 -0.33 2.04
N LEU A 85 -11.65 -0.42 1.08
CA LEU A 85 -13.01 -0.88 1.36
C LEU A 85 -13.02 -2.31 1.90
N LEU A 86 -12.21 -3.19 1.31
CA LEU A 86 -12.05 -4.57 1.78
C LEU A 86 -11.49 -4.63 3.21
N ALA A 87 -10.49 -3.80 3.52
CA ALA A 87 -9.92 -3.71 4.87
C ALA A 87 -10.95 -3.25 5.91
N LEU A 88 -11.79 -2.27 5.56
CA LEU A 88 -12.87 -1.80 6.43
C LEU A 88 -13.97 -2.84 6.60
N PHE A 89 -14.27 -3.63 5.56
CA PHE A 89 -15.22 -4.75 5.65
C PHE A 89 -14.72 -5.83 6.64
N PHE A 90 -13.40 -6.06 6.69
CA PHE A 90 -12.76 -7.00 7.63
C PHE A 90 -12.14 -6.31 8.86
N ASN A 91 -12.66 -5.16 9.30
CA ASN A 91 -12.08 -4.32 10.35
C ASN A 91 -11.89 -5.02 11.71
N SER A 92 -12.74 -5.99 12.03
CA SER A 92 -12.73 -6.76 13.28
C SER A 92 -11.82 -7.99 13.23
N SER A 93 -11.17 -8.23 12.10
CA SER A 93 -10.28 -9.36 11.86
C SER A 93 -8.85 -8.89 11.63
N TYR A 94 -7.90 -9.76 11.99
CA TYR A 94 -6.48 -9.66 11.63
C TYR A 94 -6.25 -9.43 10.13
N ILE A 95 -7.21 -9.86 9.30
CA ILE A 95 -7.21 -9.68 7.85
C ILE A 95 -7.27 -8.19 7.48
N GLY A 96 -8.16 -7.41 8.11
CA GLY A 96 -8.27 -5.97 7.85
C GLY A 96 -6.97 -5.23 8.20
N ALA A 97 -6.36 -5.59 9.33
CA ALA A 97 -5.06 -5.07 9.76
C ALA A 97 -3.95 -5.33 8.73
N SER A 98 -3.88 -6.57 8.23
CA SER A 98 -2.87 -7.01 7.26
C SER A 98 -3.03 -6.30 5.92
N ILE A 99 -4.27 -6.14 5.44
CA ILE A 99 -4.57 -5.43 4.19
C ILE A 99 -4.14 -3.97 4.31
N THR A 100 -4.55 -3.27 5.38
CA THR A 100 -4.19 -1.85 5.57
C THR A 100 -2.68 -1.66 5.71
N ALA A 101 -1.99 -2.54 6.44
CA ALA A 101 -0.54 -2.49 6.55
C ALA A 101 0.16 -2.70 5.19
N GLY A 102 -0.35 -3.60 4.35
CA GLY A 102 0.14 -3.81 2.99
C GLY A 102 -0.07 -2.59 2.09
N ILE A 103 -1.27 -1.99 2.10
CA ILE A 103 -1.57 -0.76 1.34
C ILE A 103 -0.63 0.38 1.78
N PHE A 104 -0.44 0.54 3.09
CA PHE A 104 0.42 1.58 3.63
C PHE A 104 1.88 1.38 3.23
N ALA A 105 2.40 0.15 3.36
CA ALA A 105 3.75 -0.20 2.91
C ALA A 105 3.95 0.09 1.41
N GLN A 106 2.99 -0.30 0.57
CA GLN A 106 3.01 0.01 -0.86
C GLN A 106 3.02 1.53 -1.11
N SER A 107 2.20 2.28 -0.37
CA SER A 107 2.15 3.74 -0.49
C SER A 107 3.48 4.38 -0.10
N VAL A 108 4.09 3.94 1.01
CA VAL A 108 5.39 4.43 1.48
C VAL A 108 6.50 4.19 0.45
N THR A 109 6.48 3.07 -0.28
CA THR A 109 7.46 2.83 -1.35
C THR A 109 7.37 3.81 -2.52
N LEU A 110 6.24 4.51 -2.69
CA LEU A 110 6.09 5.57 -3.69
C LEU A 110 6.69 6.92 -3.23
N LEU A 111 7.01 7.08 -1.94
CA LEU A 111 7.58 8.34 -1.44
C LEU A 111 8.92 8.62 -2.12
N PRO A 112 9.22 9.90 -2.39
CA PRO A 112 10.42 10.31 -3.12
C PRO A 112 11.71 9.98 -2.38
N PHE A 113 11.66 9.70 -1.08
CA PHE A 113 12.82 9.26 -0.30
C PHE A 113 13.26 7.83 -0.65
N LEU A 114 12.31 6.92 -0.86
CA LEU A 114 12.60 5.53 -1.25
C LEU A 114 12.65 5.35 -2.77
N ASN A 115 11.94 6.20 -3.49
CA ASN A 115 11.87 6.17 -4.95
C ASN A 115 12.82 7.20 -5.62
N ARG A 116 13.75 7.78 -4.84
CA ARG A 116 14.81 8.62 -5.41
C ARG A 116 15.75 7.73 -6.22
N LYS A 117 15.86 8.07 -7.50
CA LYS A 117 16.84 7.55 -8.45
C LYS A 117 18.23 8.06 -8.09
#